data_AF-A0A813INQ5-F1
#
_entry.id   AF-A0A813INQ5-F1
#
_cell.length_a   1.000
_cell.length_b   1.000
_cell.length_c   1.000
_cell.angle_alpha   90.00
_cell.angle_beta   90.00
_cell.angle_gamma   90.00
#
_symmetry.space_group_name_H-M   'P 1'
#
loop_
_entity.id
_entity.type
_entity.pdbx_description
1 polymer ?
#
loop_
_entity_poly.entity_id
_entity_poly.type
_entity_poly.pdbx_seq_one_letter_code
_entity_poly.pdbx_strand_id
1 'polypeptide(L)'
;MEKLSLPVFVQNPDGSVAHGIPPGYKEPTPPGTPRARVTEPNLTNLNADIVRVLAKHELIFISLLFLELGVEITFEVLQVKYREDAVFELSLLYPALSIEALGTLHWMAFAGECCYGLAFFVL
;
A
#
# COMPACT_ATOMS: atom_id res chain seq x y z
N MET A 1 -45.00 -44.42 -16.86
CA MET A 1 -43.58 -44.14 -16.57
C MET A 1 -43.07 -43.25 -17.69
N GLU A 2 -43.02 -41.94 -17.44
CA GLU A 2 -42.56 -40.94 -18.40
C GLU A 2 -41.03 -40.99 -18.46
N LYS A 3 -40.46 -41.23 -19.66
CA LYS A 3 -39.01 -41.25 -19.86
C LYS A 3 -38.51 -39.81 -19.68
N LEU A 4 -37.76 -39.54 -18.60
CA LEU A 4 -37.03 -38.29 -18.42
C LEU A 4 -36.02 -38.15 -19.58
N SER A 5 -36.35 -37.32 -20.56
CA SER A 5 -35.45 -36.94 -21.65
C SER A 5 -34.28 -36.12 -21.07
N LEU A 6 -33.07 -36.35 -21.59
CA LEU A 6 -31.91 -35.55 -21.25
C LEU A 6 -32.07 -34.12 -21.81
N PRO A 7 -31.50 -33.10 -21.16
CA PRO A 7 -31.48 -31.75 -21.70
C PRO A 7 -30.78 -31.72 -23.07
N VAL A 8 -31.35 -30.97 -24.00
CA VAL A 8 -30.83 -30.84 -25.37
C VAL A 8 -30.30 -29.42 -25.55
N PHE A 9 -29.06 -29.33 -26.03
CA PHE A 9 -28.44 -28.06 -26.42
C PHE A 9 -28.51 -27.94 -27.94
N VAL A 10 -29.07 -26.83 -28.43
CA VAL A 10 -29.18 -26.55 -29.86
C VAL A 10 -28.39 -25.28 -30.16
N GLN A 11 -27.43 -25.37 -31.08
CA GLN A 11 -26.71 -24.20 -31.54
C GLN A 11 -27.47 -23.56 -32.70
N ASN A 12 -27.83 -22.30 -32.51
CA ASN A 12 -28.47 -21.48 -33.52
C ASN A 12 -27.43 -21.03 -34.57
N PRO A 13 -27.86 -20.72 -35.79
CA PRO A 13 -26.98 -20.31 -36.88
C PRO A 13 -26.28 -18.96 -36.66
N ASP A 14 -26.74 -18.16 -35.69
CA ASP A 14 -26.08 -16.94 -35.23
C ASP A 14 -24.95 -17.21 -34.20
N GLY A 15 -24.71 -18.49 -33.88
CA GLY A 15 -23.70 -18.93 -32.93
C GLY A 15 -24.18 -19.01 -31.48
N SER A 16 -25.41 -18.56 -31.18
CA SER A 16 -25.99 -18.68 -29.84
C SER A 16 -26.36 -20.13 -29.52
N VAL A 17 -26.31 -20.52 -28.24
CA VAL A 17 -26.70 -21.86 -27.80
C VAL A 17 -27.98 -21.76 -26.98
N ALA A 18 -29.05 -22.37 -27.48
CA ALA A 18 -30.32 -22.51 -26.79
C ALA A 18 -30.35 -23.80 -25.99
N HIS A 19 -30.79 -23.72 -24.73
CA HIS A 19 -30.91 -24.86 -23.83
C HIS A 19 -32.39 -25.24 -23.67
N GLY A 20 -32.75 -26.45 -24.12
CA GLY A 20 -34.08 -27.04 -23.91
C GLY A 20 -34.09 -27.93 -22.66
N ILE A 21 -34.72 -27.46 -21.59
CA ILE A 21 -34.89 -28.21 -20.34
C ILE A 21 -36.25 -28.92 -20.37
N PRO A 22 -36.30 -30.27 -20.34
CA PRO A 22 -37.56 -30.98 -20.33
C PRO A 22 -38.30 -30.82 -19.00
N PRO A 23 -39.65 -30.84 -19.01
CA PRO A 23 -40.44 -30.67 -17.81
C PRO A 23 -40.12 -31.77 -16.79
N GLY A 24 -39.74 -31.36 -15.58
CA GLY A 24 -39.35 -32.27 -14.49
C GLY A 24 -37.85 -32.58 -14.40
N TYR A 25 -37.01 -32.06 -15.31
CA TYR A 25 -35.56 -32.19 -15.17
C TYR A 25 -35.02 -31.25 -14.10
N LYS A 26 -34.29 -31.82 -13.12
CA LYS A 26 -33.57 -31.08 -12.09
C LYS A 26 -32.08 -31.21 -12.34
N GLU A 27 -31.41 -30.08 -12.56
CA GLU A 27 -29.95 -30.06 -12.70
C GLU A 27 -29.28 -30.62 -11.42
N PRO A 28 -28.23 -31.44 -11.56
CA PRO A 28 -27.47 -31.90 -10.42
C PRO A 28 -26.81 -30.70 -9.73
N THR A 29 -27.05 -30.57 -8.42
CA THR A 29 -26.37 -29.56 -7.61
C THR A 29 -24.86 -29.72 -7.78
N PRO A 30 -24.11 -28.65 -8.09
CA PRO A 30 -22.66 -28.76 -8.21
C PRO A 30 -22.06 -29.32 -6.91
N PRO A 31 -21.00 -30.14 -6.99
CA PRO A 31 -20.35 -30.64 -5.80
C PRO A 31 -19.90 -29.44 -4.96
N GLY A 32 -20.18 -29.49 -3.65
CA GLY A 32 -19.69 -28.48 -2.73
C GLY A 32 -18.17 -28.40 -2.86
N THR A 33 -17.65 -27.20 -3.13
CA THR A 33 -16.20 -27.00 -3.14
C THR A 33 -15.64 -27.50 -1.81
N PRO A 34 -14.57 -28.32 -1.79
CA PRO A 34 -13.94 -28.73 -0.54
C PRO A 34 -13.28 -27.48 0.04
N ARG A 35 -14.04 -26.68 0.79
CA ARG A 35 -13.48 -25.69 1.69
C ARG A 35 -12.70 -26.51 2.72
N ALA A 36 -11.38 -26.53 2.59
CA ALA A 36 -10.51 -27.13 3.59
C ALA A 36 -10.93 -26.54 4.94
N ARG A 37 -11.52 -27.37 5.81
CA ARG A 37 -11.74 -26.97 7.20
C ARG A 37 -10.35 -26.67 7.73
N VAL A 38 -10.12 -25.45 8.18
CA VAL A 38 -8.86 -25.06 8.81
C VAL A 38 -8.79 -25.83 10.12
N THR A 39 -8.17 -27.01 10.11
CA THR A 39 -7.90 -27.81 11.30
C THR A 39 -6.90 -27.04 12.16
N GLU A 40 -7.01 -27.10 13.49
CA GLU A 40 -6.11 -26.40 14.43
C GLU A 40 -4.61 -26.42 14.09
N PRO A 41 -3.98 -27.52 13.63
CA PRO A 41 -2.57 -27.49 13.22
C PRO A 41 -2.28 -26.57 12.02
N ASN A 42 -3.25 -26.38 11.12
CA ASN A 42 -3.13 -25.43 10.02
C ASN A 42 -3.24 -23.97 10.49
N LEU A 43 -3.99 -23.70 11.57
CA LEU A 43 -4.04 -22.38 12.21
C LEU A 43 -2.70 -22.02 12.84
N THR A 44 -2.04 -22.95 13.53
CA THR A 44 -0.73 -22.71 14.15
C THR A 44 0.36 -22.46 13.10
N ASN A 45 0.36 -23.24 12.01
CA ASN A 45 1.28 -23.06 10.89
C ASN A 45 1.02 -21.75 10.13
N LEU A 46 -0.25 -21.41 9.89
CA LEU A 46 -0.64 -20.14 9.28
C LEU A 46 -0.20 -18.95 10.14
N ASN A 47 -0.35 -19.05 11.46
CA ASN A 47 0.08 -17.99 12.38
C ASN A 47 1.61 -17.83 12.37
N ALA A 48 2.36 -18.94 12.32
CA ALA A 48 3.82 -18.89 12.20
C ALA A 48 4.29 -18.25 10.88
N ASP A 49 3.63 -18.56 9.77
CA ASP A 49 3.92 -17.95 8.48
C ASP A 49 3.56 -16.45 8.46
N ILE A 50 2.41 -16.07 9.03
CA ILE A 50 2.02 -14.66 9.19
C ILE A 50 3.07 -13.90 9.99
N VAL A 51 3.49 -14.42 11.15
CA VAL A 51 4.52 -13.79 12.00
C VAL A 51 5.84 -13.66 11.24
N ARG A 52 6.25 -14.68 10.49
CA ARG A 52 7.49 -14.65 9.69
C ARG A 52 7.43 -13.64 8.56
N VAL A 53 6.27 -13.50 7.91
CA VAL A 53 6.05 -12.48 6.88
C VAL A 53 6.06 -11.11 7.51
N LEU A 54 5.39 -10.92 8.66
CA LEU A 54 5.36 -9.65 9.37
C LEU A 54 6.77 -9.21 9.79
N ALA A 55 7.57 -10.12 10.35
CA ALA A 55 8.94 -9.84 10.78
C ALA A 55 9.87 -9.43 9.62
N LYS A 56 9.68 -10.01 8.42
CA LYS A 56 10.42 -9.58 7.22
C LYS A 56 10.03 -8.17 6.78
N HIS A 57 8.73 -7.85 6.83
CA HIS A 57 8.25 -6.51 6.50
C HIS A 57 8.70 -5.48 7.55
N GLU A 58 8.73 -5.86 8.82
CA GLU A 58 9.28 -5.04 9.90
C GLU A 58 10.75 -4.71 9.65
N LEU A 59 11.58 -5.67 9.25
CA LEU A 59 12.98 -5.41 8.94
C LEU A 59 13.15 -4.47 7.73
N ILE A 60 12.33 -4.63 6.69
CA ILE A 60 12.34 -3.73 5.52
C ILE A 60 11.91 -2.33 5.96
N PHE A 61 10.85 -2.22 6.74
CA PHE A 61 10.35 -0.95 7.26
C PHE A 61 11.41 -0.24 8.10
N ILE A 62 12.05 -0.93 9.04
CA ILE A 62 13.14 -0.39 9.85
C ILE A 62 14.32 0.05 8.96
N SER A 63 14.66 -0.73 7.94
CA SER A 63 15.75 -0.38 7.01
C SER A 63 15.44 0.89 6.22
N LEU A 64 14.19 1.02 5.75
CA LEU A 64 13.72 2.23 5.07
C LEU A 64 13.71 3.43 6.02
N LEU A 65 13.31 3.24 7.27
CA LEU A 65 13.28 4.27 8.30
C LEU A 65 14.70 4.81 8.60
N PHE A 66 15.70 3.93 8.69
CA PHE A 66 17.10 4.35 8.83
C PHE A 66 17.64 5.06 7.59
N LEU A 67 17.24 4.62 6.40
CA LEU A 67 17.62 5.27 5.15
C LEU A 67 17.04 6.69 5.09
N GLU A 68 15.76 6.85 5.40
CA GLU A 68 15.08 8.14 5.50
C GLU A 68 15.76 9.05 6.53
N LEU A 69 16.06 8.53 7.72
CA LEU A 69 16.81 9.28 8.74
C LEU A 69 18.17 9.77 8.22
N GLY A 70 18.90 8.92 7.51
CA GLY A 70 20.20 9.29 6.92
C GLY A 70 20.07 10.37 5.85
N VAL A 71 19.03 10.31 5.03
CA VAL A 71 18.71 11.35 4.04
C VAL A 71 18.37 12.66 4.73
N GLU A 72 17.53 12.63 5.76
CA GLU A 72 17.10 13.81 6.51
C GLU A 72 18.29 14.51 7.18
N ILE A 73 19.13 13.76 7.90
CA ILE A 73 20.36 14.30 8.51
C ILE A 73 21.26 14.95 7.44
N THR A 74 21.34 14.36 6.25
CA THR A 74 22.15 14.93 5.16
C THR A 74 21.56 16.26 4.68
N PHE A 75 20.24 16.34 4.50
CA PHE A 75 19.56 17.58 4.12
C PHE A 75 19.73 18.66 5.18
N GLU A 76 19.58 18.33 6.45
CA GLU A 76 19.75 19.28 7.55
C GLU A 76 21.19 19.82 7.62
N VAL A 77 22.19 18.95 7.44
CA VAL A 77 23.59 19.37 7.34
C VAL A 77 23.81 20.30 6.14
N LEU A 78 23.20 20.01 5.00
CA LEU A 78 23.28 20.86 3.82
C LEU A 78 22.65 22.23 4.07
N GLN A 79 21.46 22.29 4.70
CA GLN A 79 20.82 23.56 5.04
C GLN A 79 21.70 24.44 5.92
N VAL A 80 22.29 23.86 6.97
CA VAL A 80 23.19 24.60 7.87
C VAL A 80 24.45 25.05 7.14
N LYS A 81 25.05 24.18 6.32
CA LYS A 81 26.30 24.46 5.60
C LYS A 81 26.14 25.53 4.52
N TYR A 82 25.04 25.49 3.77
CA TYR A 82 24.77 26.37 2.63
C TYR A 82 23.76 27.48 2.97
N ARG A 83 23.66 27.84 4.24
CA ARG A 83 22.74 28.88 4.74
C ARG A 83 22.90 30.21 4.01
N GLU A 84 24.13 30.66 3.79
CA GLU A 84 24.38 31.97 3.17
C GLU A 84 23.88 32.01 1.73
N ASP A 85 24.14 30.95 0.97
CA ASP A 85 23.65 30.77 -0.40
C ASP A 85 22.11 30.69 -0.41
N ALA A 86 21.52 29.93 0.51
CA ALA A 86 20.06 29.79 0.63
C ALA A 86 19.36 31.11 0.96
N VAL A 87 19.89 31.89 1.92
CA VAL A 87 19.35 33.21 2.27
C VAL A 87 19.54 34.21 1.12
N PHE A 88 20.65 34.12 0.40
CA PHE A 88 20.89 34.93 -0.79
C PHE A 88 19.86 34.62 -1.89
N GLU A 89 19.61 33.35 -2.21
CA GLU A 89 18.55 32.95 -3.14
C GLU A 89 17.17 33.45 -2.70
N LEU A 90 16.87 33.35 -1.39
CA LEU A 90 15.64 33.87 -0.81
C LEU A 90 15.49 35.39 -1.00
N SER A 91 16.60 36.12 -0.94
CA SER A 91 16.61 37.57 -1.15
C SER A 91 16.34 37.97 -2.61
N LEU A 92 16.70 37.11 -3.57
CA LEU A 92 16.36 37.30 -4.98
C LEU A 92 14.87 37.06 -5.23
N LEU A 93 14.28 36.08 -4.53
CA LEU A 93 12.87 35.72 -4.66
C LEU A 93 11.95 36.73 -3.94
N TYR A 94 12.40 37.27 -2.81
CA TYR A 94 11.63 38.19 -1.96
C TYR A 94 12.38 39.51 -1.72
N PRO A 95 12.54 40.36 -2.76
CA PRO A 95 13.36 41.59 -2.67
C PRO A 95 12.79 42.65 -1.71
N ALA A 96 11.53 42.54 -1.31
CA ALA A 96 10.89 43.46 -0.37
C ALA A 96 11.27 43.19 1.09
N LEU A 97 11.81 42.02 1.42
CA LEU A 97 12.20 41.64 2.78
C LEU A 97 13.66 41.95 3.05
N SER A 98 13.97 42.34 4.29
CA SER A 98 15.35 42.50 4.74
C SER A 98 16.06 41.15 4.84
N ILE A 99 17.38 41.16 4.64
CA ILE A 99 18.23 39.96 4.78
C ILE A 99 18.12 39.35 6.18
N GLU A 100 17.99 40.19 7.22
CA GLU A 100 17.79 39.75 8.59
C GLU A 100 16.46 38.99 8.75
N ALA A 101 15.37 39.51 8.19
CA ALA A 101 14.06 38.86 8.24
C ALA A 101 14.08 37.51 7.50
N LEU A 102 14.72 37.45 6.33
CA LEU A 102 14.90 36.21 5.56
C LEU A 102 15.73 35.19 6.33
N GLY A 103 16.79 35.64 7.02
CA GLY A 103 17.59 34.80 7.90
C GLY A 103 16.79 34.24 9.08
N THR A 104 15.91 35.05 9.70
CA THR A 104 15.02 34.56 10.76
C THR A 104 13.99 33.57 10.24
N LEU A 105 13.44 33.80 9.05
CA LEU A 105 12.46 32.92 8.43
C LEU A 105 13.09 31.55 8.09
N HIS A 106 14.31 31.55 7.56
CA HIS A 106 15.07 30.33 7.31
C HIS A 106 15.29 29.52 8.61
N TRP A 107 15.72 30.16 9.69
CA TRP A 107 15.87 29.48 10.98
C TRP A 107 14.56 28.96 11.57
N MET A 108 13.46 29.68 11.37
CA MET A 108 12.13 29.22 11.78
C MET A 108 11.68 27.99 10.99
N ALA A 109 11.95 27.97 9.68
CA ALA A 109 11.66 26.81 8.82
C ALA A 109 12.49 25.60 9.25
N PHE A 110 13.81 25.77 9.39
CA PHE A 110 14.73 24.74 9.88
C PHE A 110 14.30 24.19 11.25
N ALA A 111 13.98 25.07 12.21
CA ALA A 111 13.51 24.64 13.52
C ALA A 111 12.19 23.84 13.42
N GLY A 112 11.29 24.23 12.52
CA GLY A 112 10.06 23.52 12.22
C GLY A 112 10.31 22.12 11.65
N GLU A 113 11.24 21.99 10.71
CA GLU A 113 11.66 20.72 10.11
C GLU A 113 12.28 19.80 11.17
N CYS A 114 13.21 20.29 11.98
CA CYS A 114 13.78 19.56 13.12
C CYS A 114 12.71 19.08 14.11
N CYS A 115 11.75 19.94 14.47
CA CYS A 115 10.64 19.57 15.37
C CYS A 115 9.74 18.49 14.75
N TYR A 116 9.44 18.61 13.45
CA TYR A 116 8.66 17.62 12.71
C TYR A 116 9.38 16.28 12.65
N GLY A 117 10.67 16.26 12.29
CA GLY A 117 11.49 15.06 12.26
C GLY A 117 11.56 14.38 13.63
N LEU A 118 11.81 15.14 14.69
CA LEU A 118 11.79 14.60 16.05
C LEU A 118 10.44 13.97 16.42
N ALA A 119 9.33 14.65 16.10
CA ALA A 119 8.01 14.10 16.36
C ALA A 119 7.76 12.81 15.57
N PHE A 120 8.15 12.78 14.29
CA PHE A 120 7.97 11.63 13.40
C PHE A 120 8.75 10.39 13.87
N PHE A 121 9.98 10.54 14.36
CA PHE A 121 10.79 9.40 14.81
C PHE A 121 10.52 8.98 16.28
N VAL A 122 9.87 9.83 17.08
CA VAL A 122 9.50 9.53 18.47
C VAL A 122 8.13 8.85 18.58
N LEU A 123 7.19 9.17 17.69
CA LEU A 123 5.83 8.60 17.64
C LEU A 123 5.79 7.26 16.90
#